data_AF-A0A1Q8ZDP9-F1
#
_entry.id   AF-A0A1Q8ZDP9-F1
#
_cell.length_a   1.000
_cell.length_b   1.000
_cell.length_c   1.000
_cell.angle_alpha   90.00
_cell.angle_beta   90.00
_cell.angle_gamma   90.00
#
_symmetry.space_group_name_H-M   'P 1'
#
loop_
_entity.id
_entity.type
_entity.pdbx_description
1 polymer ?
#
loop_
_entity_poly.entity_id
_entity_poly.type
_entity_poly.pdbx_seq_one_letter_code
_entity_poly.pdbx_strand_id
1 'polypeptide(L)'
;MKDSPNSYVSMAIKDFQCFGSSTTREFTDKAKYLDRDFLNQTAILCIDILRATTTMTVAVAAGCEGIHLVIKPTGGEYELTPPLLPHKNWIFGGEENGLPIPGGMLNNSPLSIQPDQLVGKWLKFYSTNGAKSLTAIADLQVGAVFLVSLANIESTLDAIKARGFTRYWIVGAGFYQSPALEDTVCGGRIIQTLLERQDLCLDALDDGARIMCHTSAPYQGQDDLLIQDLYHSQVAKLLCNIGRCEDVPACINGTGIPSSLWERMTHAVIHLEYIDGTPILISR
;
A
#
# COMPACT_ATOMS: atom_id res chain seq x y z
N MET A 1 -6.18 -30.41 28.71
CA MET A 1 -5.98 -28.97 28.51
C MET A 1 -7.07 -28.53 27.54
N LYS A 2 -7.99 -27.65 27.94
CA LYS A 2 -9.01 -27.14 27.02
C LYS A 2 -8.33 -26.11 26.13
N ASP A 3 -8.25 -26.40 24.85
CA ASP A 3 -7.81 -25.49 23.80
C ASP A 3 -8.54 -24.14 23.93
N SER A 4 -7.78 -23.04 23.93
CA SER A 4 -8.34 -21.69 24.11
C SER A 4 -9.18 -21.31 22.88
N PRO A 5 -10.20 -20.43 22.99
CA PRO A 5 -10.97 -19.97 21.83
C PRO A 5 -10.10 -19.48 20.66
N ASN A 6 -8.94 -18.87 20.96
CA ASN A 6 -7.97 -18.41 19.97
C ASN A 6 -7.36 -19.55 19.15
N SER A 7 -7.23 -20.76 19.72
CA SER A 7 -6.67 -21.91 19.02
C SER A 7 -7.59 -22.46 17.93
N TYR A 8 -8.91 -22.47 18.13
CA TYR A 8 -9.86 -22.92 17.11
C TYR A 8 -9.94 -21.96 15.93
N VAL A 9 -9.91 -20.64 16.20
CA VAL A 9 -9.85 -19.63 15.13
C VAL A 9 -8.56 -19.77 14.34
N SER A 10 -7.42 -19.92 15.03
CA SER A 10 -6.12 -20.15 14.38
C SER A 10 -6.14 -21.40 13.49
N MET A 11 -6.72 -22.51 13.97
CA MET A 11 -6.88 -23.74 13.17
C MET A 11 -7.71 -23.52 11.91
N ALA A 12 -8.74 -22.68 11.95
CA ALA A 12 -9.61 -22.43 10.81
C ALA A 12 -8.96 -21.57 9.71
N ILE A 13 -7.96 -20.75 10.06
CA ILE A 13 -7.40 -19.76 9.14
C ILE A 13 -5.96 -20.08 8.69
N LYS A 14 -5.17 -20.80 9.48
CA LYS A 14 -3.72 -20.97 9.23
C LYS A 14 -3.36 -21.73 7.95
N ASP A 15 -4.32 -22.45 7.36
CA ASP A 15 -4.09 -23.27 6.18
C ASP A 15 -4.25 -22.48 4.86
N PHE A 16 -4.84 -21.28 4.89
CA PHE A 16 -4.91 -20.41 3.71
C PHE A 16 -3.55 -19.83 3.34
N GLN A 17 -3.21 -19.77 2.06
CA GLN A 17 -1.96 -19.16 1.60
C GLN A 17 -2.14 -17.68 1.23
N CYS A 18 -3.38 -17.22 1.02
CA CYS A 18 -3.65 -15.83 0.66
C CYS A 18 -4.79 -15.27 1.50
N PHE A 19 -4.51 -14.12 2.13
CA PHE A 19 -5.44 -13.40 2.97
C PHE A 19 -5.78 -12.06 2.35
N GLY A 20 -7.04 -11.68 2.43
CA GLY A 20 -7.49 -10.32 2.15
C GLY A 20 -7.92 -9.60 3.43
N SER A 21 -7.56 -8.35 3.56
CA SER A 21 -8.08 -7.43 4.58
C SER A 21 -8.31 -6.08 3.92
N SER A 22 -9.56 -5.64 3.87
CA SER A 22 -9.94 -4.39 3.20
C SER A 22 -9.53 -3.16 3.99
N THR A 23 -9.15 -3.34 5.25
CA THR A 23 -8.66 -2.30 6.14
C THR A 23 -7.48 -2.82 6.97
N THR A 24 -6.62 -1.90 7.43
CA THR A 24 -5.53 -2.26 8.35
C THR A 24 -6.06 -2.80 9.68
N ARG A 25 -7.24 -2.35 10.12
CA ARG A 25 -7.86 -2.86 11.35
C ARG A 25 -8.19 -4.35 11.22
N GLU A 26 -8.85 -4.76 10.13
CA GLU A 26 -9.12 -6.18 9.84
C GLU A 26 -7.83 -7.01 9.88
N PHE A 27 -6.77 -6.51 9.24
CA PHE A 27 -5.45 -7.15 9.27
C PHE A 27 -4.93 -7.31 10.70
N THR A 28 -4.83 -6.22 11.48
CA THR A 28 -4.29 -6.27 12.84
C THR A 28 -5.13 -7.12 13.80
N ASP A 29 -6.46 -7.15 13.63
CA ASP A 29 -7.35 -7.94 14.48
C ASP A 29 -7.24 -9.43 14.14
N LYS A 30 -7.13 -9.78 12.86
CA LYS A 30 -6.94 -11.16 12.41
C LYS A 30 -5.53 -11.69 12.71
N ALA A 31 -4.49 -10.85 12.59
CA ALA A 31 -3.10 -11.23 12.86
C ALA A 31 -2.85 -11.73 14.30
N LYS A 32 -3.68 -11.30 15.27
CA LYS A 32 -3.62 -11.75 16.67
C LYS A 32 -3.88 -13.25 16.87
N TYR A 33 -4.48 -13.92 15.88
CA TYR A 33 -4.78 -15.36 15.91
C TYR A 33 -3.71 -16.22 15.22
N LEU A 34 -2.64 -15.60 14.71
CA LEU A 34 -1.56 -16.25 13.99
C LEU A 34 -0.25 -16.07 14.75
N ASP A 35 0.63 -17.07 14.71
CA ASP A 35 1.91 -17.00 15.40
C ASP A 35 2.95 -16.20 14.60
N ARG A 36 4.11 -15.97 15.23
CA ARG A 36 5.22 -15.20 14.64
C ARG A 36 5.80 -15.87 13.40
N ASP A 37 5.92 -17.20 13.41
CA ASP A 37 6.52 -17.95 12.31
C ASP A 37 5.65 -17.84 11.05
N PHE A 38 4.34 -17.92 11.22
CA PHE A 38 3.36 -17.66 10.17
C PHE A 38 3.54 -16.28 9.56
N LEU A 39 3.54 -15.23 10.40
CA LEU A 39 3.63 -13.84 9.92
C LEU A 39 4.98 -13.58 9.23
N ASN A 40 6.07 -14.20 9.70
CA ASN A 40 7.39 -14.10 9.08
C ASN A 40 7.51 -14.82 7.74
N GLN A 41 6.66 -15.82 7.49
CA GLN A 41 6.57 -16.52 6.19
C GLN A 41 5.53 -15.90 5.25
N THR A 42 4.92 -14.77 5.65
CA THR A 42 3.89 -14.08 4.87
C THR A 42 4.43 -12.77 4.30
N ALA A 43 4.32 -12.59 2.99
CA ALA A 43 4.52 -11.30 2.36
C ALA A 43 3.27 -10.43 2.54
N ILE A 44 3.42 -9.29 3.21
CA ILE A 44 2.34 -8.31 3.39
C ILE A 44 2.38 -7.31 2.24
N LEU A 45 1.28 -7.13 1.53
CA LEU A 45 1.14 -6.20 0.41
C LEU A 45 0.18 -5.07 0.81
N CYS A 46 0.73 -3.88 1.01
CA CYS A 46 0.00 -2.70 1.45
C CYS A 46 -0.47 -1.87 0.25
N ILE A 47 -1.77 -1.55 0.21
CA ILE A 47 -2.41 -0.77 -0.85
C ILE A 47 -3.20 0.41 -0.27
N ASP A 48 -3.03 1.59 -0.88
CA ASP A 48 -3.75 2.84 -0.62
C ASP A 48 -3.75 3.58 -1.97
N ILE A 49 -4.64 3.16 -2.86
CA ILE A 49 -4.54 3.48 -4.30
C ILE A 49 -4.86 4.96 -4.56
N LEU A 50 -5.85 5.50 -3.83
CA LEU A 50 -6.21 6.91 -3.82
C LEU A 50 -5.83 7.53 -2.46
N ARG A 51 -4.55 7.87 -2.22
CA ARG A 51 -3.46 8.05 -3.20
C ARG A 51 -2.09 7.57 -2.71
N ALA A 52 -1.95 7.21 -1.44
CA ALA A 52 -0.63 7.23 -0.79
C ALA A 52 0.37 6.26 -1.44
N THR A 53 -0.04 5.04 -1.73
CA THR A 53 0.85 4.04 -2.37
C THR A 53 1.20 4.43 -3.79
N THR A 54 0.23 4.91 -4.58
CA THR A 54 0.48 5.44 -5.93
C THR A 54 1.49 6.59 -5.91
N THR A 55 1.28 7.58 -5.05
CA THR A 55 2.19 8.74 -4.92
C THR A 55 3.60 8.31 -4.54
N MET A 56 3.74 7.38 -3.58
CA MET A 56 5.06 6.87 -3.18
C MET A 56 5.73 6.08 -4.32
N THR A 57 4.97 5.33 -5.11
CA THR A 57 5.49 4.64 -6.31
C THR A 57 6.00 5.63 -7.36
N VAL A 58 5.26 6.71 -7.61
CA VAL A 58 5.72 7.80 -8.48
C VAL A 58 6.98 8.46 -7.92
N ALA A 59 7.06 8.69 -6.60
CA ALA A 59 8.21 9.32 -5.96
C ALA A 59 9.49 8.50 -6.13
N VAL A 60 9.40 7.18 -5.91
CA VAL A 60 10.49 6.24 -6.16
C VAL A 60 10.89 6.22 -7.63
N ALA A 61 9.92 6.11 -8.54
CA ALA A 61 10.17 6.13 -9.98
C ALA A 61 10.79 7.47 -10.46
N ALA A 62 10.59 8.54 -9.70
CA ALA A 62 11.17 9.86 -9.91
C ALA A 62 12.59 10.02 -9.32
N GLY A 63 13.12 8.99 -8.65
CA GLY A 63 14.49 8.96 -8.13
C GLY A 63 14.63 9.21 -6.63
N CYS A 64 13.54 9.14 -5.86
CA CYS A 64 13.58 9.15 -4.40
C CYS A 64 14.30 7.89 -3.88
N GLU A 65 15.35 8.06 -3.08
CA GLU A 65 16.19 6.95 -2.58
C GLU A 65 15.55 6.16 -1.44
N GLY A 66 14.69 6.80 -0.65
CA GLY A 66 14.02 6.17 0.49
C GLY A 66 12.92 7.04 1.06
N ILE A 67 11.88 6.41 1.61
CA ILE A 67 10.71 7.08 2.16
C ILE A 67 10.54 6.67 3.63
N HIS A 68 10.55 7.65 4.53
CA HIS A 68 10.22 7.49 5.92
C HIS A 68 8.78 7.95 6.16
N LEU A 69 7.95 7.10 6.75
CA LEU A 69 6.59 7.46 7.10
C LEU A 69 6.59 8.21 8.42
N VAL A 70 6.04 9.41 8.38
CA VAL A 70 5.95 10.29 9.55
C VAL A 70 4.69 9.96 10.33
N ILE A 71 4.80 9.96 11.66
CA ILE A 71 3.67 9.84 12.57
C ILE A 71 3.32 11.25 13.08
N LYS A 72 2.03 11.50 13.26
CA LYS A 72 1.50 12.71 13.91
C LYS A 72 0.52 12.28 15.01
N PRO A 73 0.84 12.49 16.29
CA PRO A 73 -0.10 12.30 17.38
C PRO A 73 -1.34 13.19 17.23
N THR A 74 -2.49 12.75 17.72
CA THR A 74 -3.73 13.56 17.71
C THR A 74 -3.51 14.89 18.43
N GLY A 75 -3.63 16.01 17.70
CA GLY A 75 -3.40 17.35 18.24
C GLY A 75 -1.92 17.73 18.42
N GLY A 76 -0.98 16.90 17.97
CA GLY A 76 0.46 17.14 18.04
C GLY A 76 1.05 17.67 16.72
N GLU A 77 2.38 17.76 16.71
CA GLU A 77 3.18 18.12 15.53
C GLU A 77 3.64 16.87 14.77
N TYR A 78 4.04 17.08 13.52
CA TYR A 78 4.70 16.03 12.73
C TYR A 78 6.04 15.69 13.37
N GLU A 79 6.30 14.40 13.61
CA GLU A 79 7.59 13.94 14.12
C GLU A 79 8.63 13.94 13.00
N LEU A 80 9.07 15.15 12.62
CA LEU A 80 9.96 15.38 11.47
C LEU A 80 11.44 15.15 11.79
N THR A 81 11.81 15.03 13.06
CA THR A 81 13.18 14.73 13.43
C THR A 81 13.50 13.34 12.88
N PRO A 82 14.37 13.19 11.86
CA PRO A 82 14.84 11.86 11.55
C PRO A 82 15.79 11.49 12.69
N PRO A 83 15.56 10.40 13.44
CA PRO A 83 16.57 9.96 14.39
C PRO A 83 17.86 9.52 13.67
N LEU A 84 17.85 9.35 12.34
CA LEU A 84 18.85 8.58 11.59
C LEU A 84 19.15 9.16 10.19
N LEU A 85 20.37 8.90 9.71
CA LEU A 85 20.92 9.35 8.42
C LEU A 85 20.92 10.89 8.23
N PRO A 86 21.52 11.68 9.15
CA PRO A 86 21.54 13.15 9.07
C PRO A 86 22.33 13.67 7.85
N HIS A 87 23.15 12.83 7.24
CA HIS A 87 23.93 13.14 6.04
C HIS A 87 23.11 13.00 4.74
N LYS A 88 21.87 12.50 4.81
CA LYS A 88 20.98 12.38 3.65
C LYS A 88 20.16 13.66 3.44
N ASN A 89 19.84 13.94 2.18
CA ASN A 89 19.05 15.11 1.80
C ASN A 89 17.55 14.81 1.94
N TRP A 90 16.98 15.14 3.08
CA TRP A 90 15.57 14.89 3.38
C TRP A 90 14.67 16.05 2.96
N ILE A 91 13.57 15.73 2.27
CA ILE A 91 12.43 16.61 2.06
C ILE A 91 11.23 16.09 2.85
N PHE A 92 10.24 16.93 3.08
CA PHE A 92 8.99 16.56 3.76
C PHE A 92 7.79 16.86 2.87
N GLY A 93 6.79 16.01 2.91
CA GLY A 93 5.55 16.20 2.16
C GLY A 93 4.46 15.19 2.52
N GLY A 94 3.38 15.25 1.75
CA GLY A 94 2.22 14.38 1.89
C GLY A 94 0.92 15.17 2.05
N GLU A 95 -0.05 14.59 2.75
CA GLU A 95 -1.36 15.19 2.97
C GLU A 95 -1.90 15.01 4.39
N GLU A 96 -2.71 15.96 4.83
CA GLU A 96 -3.60 15.80 5.97
C GLU A 96 -5.03 16.10 5.54
N ASN A 97 -5.92 15.11 5.68
CA ASN A 97 -7.34 15.19 5.30
C ASN A 97 -7.56 15.52 3.81
N GLY A 98 -6.72 14.97 2.94
CA GLY A 98 -6.69 15.15 1.50
C GLY A 98 -5.89 16.37 1.04
N LEU A 99 -5.59 17.32 1.94
CA LEU A 99 -4.96 18.59 1.61
C LEU A 99 -3.44 18.54 1.77
N PRO A 100 -2.67 19.28 0.94
CA PRO A 100 -1.24 19.42 1.12
C PRO A 100 -0.87 19.95 2.50
N ILE A 101 0.20 19.41 3.09
CA ILE A 101 0.70 19.88 4.39
C ILE A 101 1.39 21.24 4.19
N PRO A 102 1.02 22.29 4.95
CA PRO A 102 1.68 23.59 4.87
C PRO A 102 3.20 23.47 5.09
N GLY A 103 3.99 24.06 4.18
CA GLY A 103 5.45 23.98 4.21
C GLY A 103 6.05 22.67 3.68
N GLY A 104 5.22 21.69 3.30
CA GLY A 104 5.66 20.48 2.61
C GLY A 104 6.10 20.78 1.17
N MET A 105 7.20 20.16 0.74
CA MET A 105 7.73 20.28 -0.62
C MET A 105 6.98 19.40 -1.63
N LEU A 106 6.27 18.38 -1.14
CA LEU A 106 5.52 17.42 -1.96
C LEU A 106 4.12 17.25 -1.37
N ASN A 107 3.11 17.06 -2.21
CA ASN A 107 1.74 16.75 -1.78
C ASN A 107 1.36 15.31 -2.16
N ASN A 108 0.19 14.81 -1.75
CA ASN A 108 -0.21 13.43 -2.03
C ASN A 108 -0.88 13.22 -3.42
N SER A 109 -0.67 14.11 -4.39
CA SER A 109 -1.07 13.89 -5.78
C SER A 109 0.08 13.26 -6.57
N PRO A 110 -0.13 12.12 -7.25
CA PRO A 110 0.89 11.53 -8.12
C PRO A 110 1.27 12.47 -9.28
N LEU A 111 0.35 13.33 -9.72
CA LEU A 111 0.57 14.29 -10.81
C LEU A 111 1.44 15.48 -10.39
N SER A 112 1.59 15.72 -9.09
CA SER A 112 2.40 16.82 -8.58
C SER A 112 3.90 16.53 -8.60
N ILE A 113 4.29 15.26 -8.75
CA ILE A 113 5.69 14.86 -8.62
C ILE A 113 6.48 15.25 -9.87
N GLN A 114 7.54 16.03 -9.65
CA GLN A 114 8.52 16.35 -10.68
C GLN A 114 9.85 15.63 -10.38
N PRO A 115 10.43 14.89 -11.33
CA PRO A 115 11.66 14.12 -11.09
C PRO A 115 12.83 14.94 -10.54
N ASP A 116 13.03 16.16 -11.03
CA ASP A 116 14.07 17.09 -10.58
C ASP A 116 13.98 17.44 -9.08
N GLN A 117 12.78 17.34 -8.50
CA GLN A 117 12.57 17.59 -7.08
C GLN A 117 13.00 16.41 -6.19
N LEU A 118 13.13 15.19 -6.73
CA LEU A 118 13.28 13.96 -5.95
C LEU A 118 14.58 13.19 -6.17
N VAL A 119 15.26 13.37 -7.30
CA VAL A 119 16.52 12.66 -7.60
C VAL A 119 17.54 12.80 -6.47
N GLY A 120 17.95 11.66 -5.91
CA GLY A 120 18.95 11.59 -4.84
C GLY A 120 18.48 12.10 -3.47
N LYS A 121 17.19 12.38 -3.32
CA LYS A 121 16.59 12.84 -2.06
C LYS A 121 15.84 11.71 -1.36
N TRP A 122 15.65 11.92 -0.07
CA TRP A 122 14.86 11.07 0.80
C TRP A 122 13.59 11.81 1.20
N LEU A 123 12.47 11.10 1.31
CA LEU A 123 11.17 11.69 1.56
C LEU A 123 10.66 11.31 2.95
N LYS A 124 10.36 12.32 3.77
CA LYS A 124 9.48 12.17 4.93
C LYS A 124 8.06 12.35 4.45
N PHE A 125 7.23 11.32 4.58
CA PHE A 125 5.90 11.30 4.02
C PHE A 125 4.84 11.09 5.10
N TYR A 126 3.84 11.96 5.14
CA TYR A 126 2.66 11.78 6.00
C TYR A 126 1.39 11.64 5.14
N SER A 127 0.54 10.69 5.49
CA SER A 127 -0.83 10.61 4.98
C SER A 127 -1.77 10.17 6.09
N THR A 128 -3.03 10.61 6.03
CA THR A 128 -4.01 10.33 7.09
C THR A 128 -4.28 8.84 7.25
N ASN A 129 -4.30 8.08 6.15
CA ASN A 129 -4.56 6.63 6.14
C ASN A 129 -3.26 5.84 5.97
N GLY A 130 -2.60 5.92 4.81
CA GLY A 130 -1.40 5.14 4.50
C GLY A 130 -0.27 5.18 5.54
N ALA A 131 0.09 6.36 6.09
CA ALA A 131 1.15 6.43 7.11
C ALA A 131 0.75 5.70 8.40
N LYS A 132 -0.51 5.82 8.85
CA LYS A 132 -1.02 5.09 10.01
C LYS A 132 -1.09 3.58 9.74
N SER A 133 -1.56 3.20 8.56
CA SER A 133 -1.68 1.82 8.14
C SER A 133 -0.34 1.10 8.15
N LEU A 134 0.66 1.67 7.48
CA LEU A 134 2.00 1.10 7.39
C LEU A 134 2.74 1.14 8.72
N THR A 135 2.52 2.16 9.56
CA THR A 135 3.06 2.19 10.94
C THR A 135 2.51 1.03 11.76
N ALA A 136 1.19 0.82 11.75
CA ALA A 136 0.57 -0.29 12.48
C ALA A 136 1.06 -1.67 11.99
N ILE A 137 1.35 -1.80 10.69
CA ILE A 137 1.95 -3.02 10.13
C ILE A 137 3.41 -3.16 10.55
N ALA A 138 4.18 -2.07 10.55
CA ALA A 138 5.58 -2.05 10.98
C ALA A 138 5.72 -2.38 12.48
N ASP A 139 4.75 -1.98 13.32
CA ASP A 139 4.71 -2.29 14.75
C ASP A 139 4.52 -3.79 15.01
N LEU A 140 3.91 -4.52 14.07
CA LEU A 140 3.84 -5.97 14.14
C LEU A 140 5.19 -6.63 13.86
N GLN A 141 6.23 -5.93 13.42
CA GLN A 141 7.57 -6.47 13.15
C GLN A 141 7.53 -7.74 12.29
N VAL A 142 6.74 -7.71 11.23
CA VAL A 142 6.63 -8.82 10.25
C VAL A 142 7.79 -8.77 9.26
N GLY A 143 8.25 -9.93 8.80
CA GLY A 143 9.50 -10.05 8.06
C GLY A 143 9.52 -9.46 6.64
N ALA A 144 8.36 -9.27 5.99
CA ALA A 144 8.29 -8.76 4.63
C ALA A 144 7.04 -7.93 4.36
N VAL A 145 7.23 -6.63 4.12
CA VAL A 145 6.17 -5.68 3.79
C VAL A 145 6.51 -4.98 2.49
N PHE A 146 5.57 -4.95 1.56
CA PHE A 146 5.69 -4.34 0.24
C PHE A 146 4.60 -3.28 0.04
N LEU A 147 4.94 -2.21 -0.67
CA LEU A 147 3.93 -1.27 -1.18
C LEU A 147 3.58 -1.62 -2.61
N VAL A 148 2.28 -1.61 -2.87
CA VAL A 148 1.74 -1.88 -4.20
C VAL A 148 0.83 -0.74 -4.62
N SER A 149 1.02 -0.28 -5.85
CA SER A 149 0.04 0.44 -6.65
C SER A 149 -0.32 -0.41 -7.87
N LEU A 150 -1.34 0.00 -8.62
CA LEU A 150 -1.74 -0.72 -9.85
C LEU A 150 -0.61 -0.82 -10.87
N ALA A 151 0.35 0.12 -10.87
CA ALA A 151 1.47 0.11 -11.80
C ALA A 151 2.49 -1.01 -11.52
N ASN A 152 2.73 -1.35 -10.25
CA ASN A 152 3.87 -2.18 -9.85
C ASN A 152 3.49 -3.53 -9.25
N ILE A 153 2.28 -4.03 -9.55
CA ILE A 153 1.82 -5.36 -9.11
C ILE A 153 2.80 -6.43 -9.58
N GLU A 154 3.10 -6.49 -10.88
CA GLU A 154 3.91 -7.55 -11.48
C GLU A 154 5.33 -7.59 -10.90
N SER A 155 6.03 -6.45 -10.85
CA SER A 155 7.39 -6.36 -10.29
C SER A 155 7.44 -6.73 -8.81
N THR A 156 6.42 -6.32 -8.04
CA THR A 156 6.33 -6.66 -6.62
C THR A 156 6.13 -8.15 -6.42
N LEU A 157 5.24 -8.81 -7.19
CA LEU A 157 5.03 -10.24 -7.12
C LEU A 157 6.27 -11.04 -7.53
N ASP A 158 6.99 -10.60 -8.57
CA ASP A 158 8.26 -11.20 -8.97
C ASP A 158 9.30 -11.13 -7.84
N ALA A 159 9.41 -9.97 -7.18
CA ALA A 159 10.32 -9.80 -6.05
C ALA A 159 9.93 -10.65 -4.83
N ILE A 160 8.64 -10.78 -4.53
CA ILE A 160 8.13 -11.64 -3.45
C ILE A 160 8.50 -13.10 -3.71
N LYS A 161 8.24 -13.58 -4.93
CA LYS A 161 8.56 -14.95 -5.36
C LYS A 161 10.07 -15.21 -5.34
N ALA A 162 10.88 -14.26 -5.82
CA ALA A 162 12.34 -14.36 -5.80
C ALA A 162 12.92 -14.44 -4.38
N ARG A 163 12.25 -13.85 -3.38
CA ARG A 163 12.60 -13.97 -1.96
C ARG A 163 12.07 -15.25 -1.30
N GLY A 164 11.39 -16.11 -2.05
CA GLY A 164 10.93 -17.43 -1.58
C GLY A 164 9.64 -17.42 -0.78
N PHE A 165 8.90 -16.31 -0.77
CA PHE A 165 7.59 -16.27 -0.12
C PHE A 165 6.53 -17.00 -0.95
N THR A 166 5.70 -17.79 -0.27
CA THR A 166 4.57 -18.51 -0.88
C THR A 166 3.25 -18.18 -0.21
N ARG A 167 3.25 -17.24 0.74
CA ARG A 167 2.07 -16.80 1.47
C ARG A 167 1.95 -15.29 1.36
N TYR A 168 0.73 -14.81 1.13
CA TYR A 168 0.42 -13.42 0.80
C TYR A 168 -0.67 -12.90 1.73
N TRP A 169 -0.54 -11.65 2.16
CA TRP A 169 -1.61 -10.94 2.85
C TRP A 169 -1.76 -9.55 2.28
N ILE A 170 -2.88 -9.33 1.61
CA ILE A 170 -3.19 -8.07 0.95
C ILE A 170 -3.97 -7.21 1.93
N VAL A 171 -3.47 -6.01 2.18
CA VAL A 171 -3.97 -5.11 3.23
C VAL A 171 -4.28 -3.75 2.62
N GLY A 172 -5.57 -3.47 2.47
CA GLY A 172 -6.08 -2.14 2.14
C GLY A 172 -5.89 -1.18 3.31
N ALA A 173 -5.53 0.06 3.02
CA ALA A 173 -5.56 1.15 4.00
C ALA A 173 -7.02 1.53 4.31
N GLY A 174 -7.89 1.47 3.30
CA GLY A 174 -9.29 1.83 3.40
C GLY A 174 -9.48 3.34 3.61
N PHE A 175 -10.71 3.71 3.98
CA PHE A 175 -11.09 5.10 4.23
C PHE A 175 -11.86 5.19 5.54
N TYR A 176 -11.29 5.85 6.55
CA TYR A 176 -11.87 5.94 7.90
C TYR A 176 -12.29 4.58 8.48
N GLN A 177 -11.42 3.57 8.39
CA GLN A 177 -11.67 2.17 8.83
C GLN A 177 -12.79 1.44 8.07
N SER A 178 -13.22 1.96 6.92
CA SER A 178 -14.10 1.26 5.99
C SER A 178 -13.33 0.78 4.76
N PRO A 179 -13.76 -0.31 4.11
CA PRO A 179 -13.21 -0.71 2.81
C PRO A 179 -13.26 0.43 1.79
N ALA A 180 -12.20 0.57 1.01
CA ALA A 180 -12.14 1.46 -0.14
C ALA A 180 -12.22 0.62 -1.43
N LEU A 181 -13.04 1.05 -2.40
CA LEU A 181 -13.34 0.24 -3.59
C LEU A 181 -12.07 0.01 -4.42
N GLU A 182 -11.30 1.06 -4.63
CA GLU A 182 -10.03 1.06 -5.35
C GLU A 182 -9.00 0.11 -4.72
N ASP A 183 -8.90 0.07 -3.40
CA ASP A 183 -8.01 -0.81 -2.66
C ASP A 183 -8.47 -2.26 -2.84
N THR A 184 -9.76 -2.53 -2.62
CA THR A 184 -10.33 -3.87 -2.79
C THR A 184 -10.17 -4.39 -4.22
N VAL A 185 -10.34 -3.54 -5.23
CA VAL A 185 -10.12 -3.89 -6.65
C VAL A 185 -8.65 -4.15 -6.92
N CYS A 186 -7.73 -3.31 -6.44
CA CYS A 186 -6.29 -3.58 -6.58
C CYS A 186 -5.90 -4.91 -5.92
N GLY A 187 -6.43 -5.20 -4.73
CA GLY A 187 -6.22 -6.47 -4.05
C GLY A 187 -6.72 -7.66 -4.88
N GLY A 188 -7.89 -7.52 -5.50
CA GLY A 188 -8.43 -8.53 -6.41
C GLY A 188 -7.55 -8.75 -7.63
N ARG A 189 -6.98 -7.69 -8.22
CA ARG A 189 -6.02 -7.78 -9.34
C ARG A 189 -4.74 -8.51 -8.94
N ILE A 190 -4.17 -8.21 -7.77
CA ILE A 190 -3.01 -8.94 -7.24
C ILE A 190 -3.30 -10.44 -7.16
N ILE A 191 -4.45 -10.83 -6.60
CA ILE A 191 -4.82 -12.25 -6.44
C ILE A 191 -5.06 -12.90 -7.80
N GLN A 192 -5.73 -12.22 -8.73
CA GLN A 192 -5.97 -12.71 -10.08
C GLN A 192 -4.64 -12.98 -10.80
N THR A 193 -3.68 -12.05 -10.73
CA THR A 193 -2.33 -12.24 -11.26
C THR A 193 -1.65 -13.47 -10.64
N LEU A 194 -1.74 -13.67 -9.32
CA LEU A 194 -1.20 -14.86 -8.65
C LEU A 194 -1.85 -16.17 -9.11
N LEU A 195 -3.17 -16.18 -9.31
CA LEU A 195 -3.91 -17.34 -9.82
C LEU A 195 -3.56 -17.65 -11.27
N GLU A 196 -3.45 -16.63 -12.13
CA GLU A 196 -3.07 -16.76 -13.54
C GLU A 196 -1.64 -17.30 -13.69
N ARG A 197 -0.73 -16.86 -12.82
CA ARG A 197 0.66 -17.34 -12.74
C ARG A 197 0.80 -18.73 -12.11
N GLN A 198 -0.29 -19.31 -11.59
CA GLN A 198 -0.31 -20.57 -10.84
C GLN A 198 0.56 -20.52 -9.56
N ASP A 199 0.78 -19.33 -9.01
CA ASP A 199 1.47 -19.15 -7.73
C ASP A 199 0.52 -19.44 -6.55
N LEU A 200 -0.80 -19.43 -6.81
CA LEU A 200 -1.86 -19.81 -5.87
C LEU A 200 -2.97 -20.60 -6.59
N CYS A 201 -3.81 -21.26 -5.80
CA CYS A 201 -5.09 -21.82 -6.27
C CYS A 201 -6.27 -21.20 -5.50
N LEU A 202 -7.49 -21.36 -6.02
CA LEU A 202 -8.70 -20.80 -5.40
C LEU A 202 -8.93 -21.30 -3.97
N ASP A 203 -8.57 -22.54 -3.67
CA ASP A 203 -8.74 -23.13 -2.32
C ASP A 203 -7.77 -22.53 -1.29
N ALA A 204 -6.72 -21.86 -1.76
CA ALA A 204 -5.74 -21.19 -0.91
C ALA A 204 -6.19 -19.80 -0.42
N LEU A 205 -7.34 -19.30 -0.90
CA LEU A 205 -7.87 -17.98 -0.58
C LEU A 205 -8.82 -18.02 0.62
N ASP A 206 -8.56 -17.15 1.60
CA ASP A 206 -9.52 -16.86 2.65
C ASP A 206 -10.71 -16.02 2.13
N ASP A 207 -11.73 -15.82 2.96
CA ASP A 207 -12.93 -15.07 2.57
C ASP A 207 -12.63 -13.63 2.15
N GLY A 208 -11.67 -12.97 2.81
CA GLY A 208 -11.28 -11.60 2.47
C GLY A 208 -10.67 -11.52 1.07
N ALA A 209 -9.79 -12.46 0.74
CA ALA A 209 -9.19 -12.57 -0.59
C ALA A 209 -10.25 -12.89 -1.65
N ARG A 210 -11.19 -13.79 -1.35
CA ARG A 210 -12.32 -14.10 -2.24
C ARG A 210 -13.19 -12.87 -2.52
N ILE A 211 -13.52 -12.09 -1.49
CA ILE A 211 -14.28 -10.84 -1.63
C ILE A 211 -13.53 -9.88 -2.57
N MET A 212 -12.22 -9.67 -2.35
CA MET A 212 -11.41 -8.83 -3.24
C MET A 212 -11.46 -9.28 -4.70
N CYS A 213 -11.34 -10.59 -4.96
CA CYS A 213 -11.48 -11.14 -6.33
C CYS A 213 -12.86 -10.86 -6.94
N HIS A 214 -13.93 -11.09 -6.18
CA HIS A 214 -15.29 -10.87 -6.66
C HIS A 214 -15.57 -9.39 -6.94
N THR A 215 -15.07 -8.49 -6.10
CA THR A 215 -15.17 -7.04 -6.32
C THR A 215 -14.37 -6.60 -7.55
N SER A 216 -13.20 -7.19 -7.81
CA SER A 216 -12.37 -6.82 -8.97
C SER A 216 -12.87 -7.38 -10.30
N ALA A 217 -13.63 -8.48 -10.30
CA ALA A 217 -14.03 -9.19 -11.52
C ALA A 217 -14.70 -8.32 -12.60
N PRO A 218 -15.63 -7.38 -12.28
CA PRO A 218 -16.26 -6.52 -13.28
C PRO A 218 -15.29 -5.56 -13.99
N TYR A 219 -14.13 -5.27 -13.38
CA TYR A 219 -13.18 -4.26 -13.84
C TYR A 219 -11.92 -4.86 -14.49
N GLN A 220 -11.86 -6.17 -14.72
CA GLN A 220 -10.71 -6.81 -15.37
C GLN A 220 -10.52 -6.26 -16.78
N GLY A 221 -9.36 -5.64 -17.04
CA GLY A 221 -9.05 -5.00 -18.33
C GLY A 221 -9.96 -3.80 -18.67
N GLN A 222 -10.72 -3.28 -17.70
CA GLN A 222 -11.73 -2.24 -17.91
C GLN A 222 -11.47 -1.05 -16.97
N ASP A 223 -10.28 -0.44 -17.08
CA ASP A 223 -9.87 0.68 -16.22
C ASP A 223 -10.82 1.88 -16.35
N ASP A 224 -11.31 2.18 -17.54
CA ASP A 224 -12.26 3.29 -17.77
C ASP A 224 -13.59 3.06 -17.02
N LEU A 225 -14.06 1.81 -16.96
CA LEU A 225 -15.25 1.44 -16.20
C LEU A 225 -15.02 1.63 -14.70
N LEU A 226 -13.85 1.20 -14.20
CA LEU A 226 -13.48 1.42 -12.80
C LEU A 226 -13.40 2.90 -12.46
N ILE A 227 -12.76 3.71 -13.31
CA ILE A 227 -12.66 5.16 -13.13
C ILE A 227 -14.05 5.79 -13.09
N GLN A 228 -14.94 5.42 -14.01
CA GLN A 228 -16.31 5.92 -14.05
C GLN A 228 -17.06 5.61 -12.75
N ASP A 229 -16.95 4.37 -12.26
CA ASP A 229 -17.62 3.95 -11.02
C ASP A 229 -17.00 4.61 -9.78
N LEU A 230 -15.67 4.75 -9.76
CA LEU A 230 -14.95 5.40 -8.67
C LEU A 230 -15.41 6.84 -8.45
N TYR A 231 -15.80 7.60 -9.48
CA TYR A 231 -16.36 8.95 -9.28
C TYR A 231 -17.65 8.97 -8.41
N HIS A 232 -18.29 7.82 -8.20
CA HIS A 232 -19.41 7.68 -7.26
C HIS A 232 -18.97 7.27 -5.84
N SER A 233 -17.72 6.84 -5.65
CA SER A 233 -17.13 6.42 -4.37
C SER A 233 -16.80 7.60 -3.43
N GLN A 234 -16.57 7.28 -2.15
CA GLN A 234 -16.32 8.29 -1.10
C GLN A 234 -14.99 9.03 -1.32
N VAL A 235 -13.92 8.29 -1.62
CA VAL A 235 -12.57 8.84 -1.76
C VAL A 235 -12.47 9.72 -2.99
N ALA A 236 -12.95 9.26 -4.14
CA ALA A 236 -12.95 10.08 -5.35
C ALA A 236 -13.80 11.34 -5.22
N LYS A 237 -14.98 11.27 -4.58
CA LYS A 237 -15.79 12.46 -4.28
C LYS A 237 -15.05 13.46 -3.39
N LEU A 238 -14.34 12.98 -2.36
CA LEU A 238 -13.48 13.83 -1.54
C LEU A 238 -12.42 14.52 -2.39
N LEU A 239 -11.66 13.76 -3.21
CA LEU A 239 -10.64 14.31 -4.10
C LEU A 239 -11.22 15.37 -5.06
N CYS A 240 -12.38 15.09 -5.63
CA CYS A 240 -13.07 16.03 -6.50
C CYS A 240 -13.47 17.32 -5.78
N ASN A 241 -14.01 17.22 -4.57
CA ASN A 241 -14.41 18.38 -3.78
C ASN A 241 -13.23 19.28 -3.39
N ILE A 242 -12.02 18.74 -3.30
CA ILE A 242 -10.78 19.51 -3.04
C ILE A 242 -10.01 19.88 -4.31
N GLY A 243 -10.62 19.74 -5.49
CA GLY A 243 -10.03 20.13 -6.78
C GLY A 243 -8.90 19.20 -7.25
N ARG A 244 -9.03 17.89 -7.00
CA ARG A 244 -8.06 16.83 -7.35
C ARG A 244 -8.73 15.65 -8.07
N CYS A 245 -9.80 15.88 -8.84
CA CYS A 245 -10.50 14.81 -9.58
C CYS A 245 -9.58 14.06 -10.54
N GLU A 246 -8.59 14.75 -11.10
CA GLU A 246 -7.63 14.23 -12.07
C GLU A 246 -6.71 13.14 -11.47
N ASP A 247 -6.57 13.10 -10.15
CA ASP A 247 -5.78 12.07 -9.48
C ASP A 247 -6.44 10.69 -9.58
N VAL A 248 -7.76 10.60 -9.78
CA VAL A 248 -8.48 9.32 -9.89
C VAL A 248 -7.94 8.51 -11.08
N PRO A 249 -8.06 8.98 -12.34
CA PRO A 249 -7.52 8.23 -13.47
C PRO A 249 -5.99 8.12 -13.41
N ALA A 250 -5.28 9.11 -12.85
CA ALA A 250 -3.83 9.02 -12.65
C ALA A 250 -3.41 7.82 -11.80
N CYS A 251 -4.16 7.51 -10.73
CA CYS A 251 -3.87 6.37 -9.87
C CYS A 251 -4.30 5.03 -10.47
N ILE A 252 -5.32 5.02 -11.33
CA ILE A 252 -5.83 3.78 -11.91
C ILE A 252 -5.01 3.32 -13.11
N ASN A 253 -4.79 4.19 -14.09
CA ASN A 253 -4.17 3.83 -15.37
C ASN A 253 -3.02 4.76 -15.78
N GLY A 254 -2.58 5.66 -14.89
CA GLY A 254 -1.48 6.57 -15.16
C GLY A 254 -1.84 7.79 -15.99
N THR A 255 -3.12 8.06 -16.24
CA THR A 255 -3.55 9.26 -16.99
C THR A 255 -2.95 10.53 -16.40
N GLY A 256 -2.24 11.30 -17.23
CA GLY A 256 -1.57 12.55 -16.82
C GLY A 256 -0.16 12.37 -16.25
N ILE A 257 0.25 11.15 -15.89
CA ILE A 257 1.64 10.84 -15.51
C ILE A 257 2.49 10.73 -16.79
N PRO A 258 3.69 11.32 -16.86
CA PRO A 258 4.57 11.16 -18.01
C PRO A 258 4.85 9.68 -18.30
N SER A 259 4.74 9.24 -19.56
CA SER A 259 4.86 7.81 -19.91
C SER A 259 6.18 7.19 -19.48
N SER A 260 7.29 7.93 -19.56
CA SER A 260 8.60 7.47 -19.08
C SER A 260 8.68 7.30 -17.56
N LEU A 261 7.86 8.04 -16.80
CA LEU A 261 7.76 7.90 -15.35
C LEU A 261 6.85 6.71 -15.01
N TRP A 262 5.73 6.55 -15.71
CA TRP A 262 4.85 5.39 -15.57
C TRP A 262 5.58 4.07 -15.85
N GLU A 263 6.38 4.01 -16.92
CA GLU A 263 7.22 2.85 -17.24
C GLU A 263 8.23 2.53 -16.11
N ARG A 264 8.82 3.55 -15.47
CA ARG A 264 9.68 3.32 -14.30
C ARG A 264 8.88 2.81 -13.09
N MET A 265 7.63 3.24 -12.91
CA MET A 265 6.77 2.71 -11.86
C MET A 265 6.50 1.23 -12.04
N THR A 266 6.33 0.73 -13.28
CA THR A 266 6.07 -0.70 -13.52
C THR A 266 7.22 -1.62 -13.14
N HIS A 267 8.42 -1.06 -12.95
CA HIS A 267 9.60 -1.78 -12.48
C HIS A 267 9.92 -1.53 -11.00
N ALA A 268 9.21 -0.62 -10.33
CA ALA A 268 9.49 -0.28 -8.95
C ALA A 268 9.11 -1.43 -8.01
N VAL A 269 10.05 -1.90 -7.20
CA VAL A 269 9.78 -2.78 -6.07
C VAL A 269 10.01 -1.96 -4.82
N ILE A 270 8.97 -1.77 -4.00
CA ILE A 270 9.06 -0.94 -2.79
C ILE A 270 8.78 -1.83 -1.60
N HIS A 271 9.73 -1.94 -0.69
CA HIS A 271 9.59 -2.75 0.51
C HIS A 271 10.13 -2.05 1.75
N LEU A 272 9.60 -2.45 2.90
CA LEU A 272 10.02 -1.96 4.19
C LEU A 272 11.35 -2.61 4.60
N GLU A 273 12.32 -1.78 4.98
CA GLU A 273 13.53 -2.18 5.68
C GLU A 273 13.63 -1.44 7.01
N TYR A 274 14.26 -2.07 8.01
CA TYR A 274 14.57 -1.43 9.27
C TYR A 274 16.03 -0.99 9.26
N ILE A 275 16.26 0.33 9.22
CA ILE A 275 17.59 0.92 9.33
C ILE A 275 17.71 1.46 10.75
N ASP A 276 18.63 0.90 11.55
CA ASP A 276 18.79 1.19 12.98
C ASP A 276 17.45 1.21 13.76
N GLY A 277 16.58 0.24 13.45
CA GLY A 277 15.26 0.09 14.07
C GLY A 277 14.16 1.01 13.53
N THR A 278 14.46 1.89 12.57
CA THR A 278 13.46 2.77 11.96
C THR A 278 12.92 2.19 10.64
N PRO A 279 11.59 2.13 10.47
CA PRO A 279 10.97 1.68 9.23
C PRO A 279 11.21 2.69 8.10
N ILE A 280 11.83 2.21 7.03
CA ILE A 280 12.09 2.96 5.79
C ILE A 280 11.63 2.13 4.61
N LEU A 281 10.86 2.74 3.72
CA LEU A 281 10.55 2.16 2.42
C LEU A 281 11.71 2.44 1.47
N ILE A 282 12.29 1.37 0.93
CA ILE A 282 13.40 1.42 -0.03
C ILE A 282 12.91 0.81 -1.33
N SER A 283 13.48 1.24 -2.46
CA SER A 283 13.33 0.55 -3.73
C SER A 283 14.63 -0.06 -4.21
N ARG A 284 14.56 -1.29 -4.74
CA ARG A 284 15.69 -2.05 -5.29
C ARG A 284 15.28 -2.74 -6.59
#